data_AF-A0A7X9MT75-F1
#
_entry.id   AF-A0A7X9MT75-F1
#
_cell.length_a   1.000
_cell.length_b   1.000
_cell.length_c   1.000
_cell.angle_alpha   90.00
_cell.angle_beta   90.00
_cell.angle_gamma   90.00
#
_symmetry.space_group_name_H-M   'P 1'
#
loop_
_entity.id
_entity.type
_entity.pdbx_description
1 polymer ?
#
loop_
_entity_poly.entity_id
_entity_poly.type
_entity_poly.pdbx_seq_one_letter_code
_entity_poly.pdbx_strand_id
1 'polypeptide(L)' 'MNKRWTIEEIREYVKKNSTSELLSTEYKGFSQKLQFKCSCGNVFEKTLTKFKGSNQKSCTDCAPIKPSR' A
#
# COMPACT_ATOMS: atom_id res chain seq x y z
N MET A 1 -5.37 15.81 16.77
CA MET A 1 -6.46 14.89 16.38
C MET A 1 -5.85 13.69 15.66
N ASN A 2 -5.95 12.49 16.22
CA ASN A 2 -5.37 11.28 15.60
C ASN A 2 -6.33 10.82 14.50
N LYS A 3 -6.01 11.15 13.25
CA LYS A 3 -6.81 10.74 12.09
C LYS A 3 -6.74 9.22 11.97
N ARG A 4 -7.82 8.54 12.38
CA ARG A 4 -7.99 7.10 12.20
C ARG A 4 -8.31 6.85 10.73
N TRP A 5 -7.56 5.95 10.11
CA TRP A 5 -7.84 5.50 8.75
C TRP A 5 -8.75 4.30 8.81
N THR A 6 -9.79 4.30 8.00
CA THR A 6 -10.65 3.13 7.76
C THR A 6 -10.15 2.32 6.56
N ILE A 7 -10.49 1.04 6.50
CA ILE A 7 -10.14 0.17 5.35
C ILE A 7 -10.66 0.75 4.02
N GLU A 8 -11.84 1.39 4.06
CA GLU A 8 -12.49 2.03 2.91
C GLU A 8 -11.69 3.23 2.40
N GLU A 9 -11.28 4.12 3.31
CA GLU A 9 -10.41 5.26 2.97
C GLU A 9 -9.08 4.81 2.38
N ILE A 10 -8.49 3.73 2.91
CA ILE A 10 -7.26 3.15 2.38
C ILE A 10 -7.51 2.63 0.97
N ARG A 11 -8.62 1.92 0.74
CA ARG A 11 -8.98 1.38 -0.57
C ARG A 11 -9.15 2.48 -1.61
N GLU A 12 -9.86 3.54 -1.27
CA GLU A 12 -9.99 4.72 -2.13
C GLU A 12 -8.65 5.41 -2.37
N TYR A 13 -7.84 5.57 -1.32
CA TYR A 13 -6.53 6.20 -1.42
C TYR A 13 -5.63 5.44 -2.38
N VAL A 14 -5.58 4.11 -2.25
CA VAL A 14 -4.78 3.23 -3.09
C VAL A 14 -5.23 3.32 -4.55
N LYS A 15 -6.55 3.26 -4.82
CA LYS A 15 -7.10 3.42 -6.17
C LYS A 15 -6.83 4.81 -6.78
N LYS A 16 -6.86 5.88 -5.99
CA LYS A 16 -6.62 7.26 -6.46
C LYS A 16 -5.14 7.58 -6.66
N ASN A 17 -4.24 7.00 -5.85
CA ASN A 17 -2.82 7.35 -5.84
C ASN A 17 -1.93 6.31 -6.53
N SER A 18 -2.48 5.16 -6.93
CA SER A 18 -1.71 4.05 -7.47
C SER A 18 -2.59 3.18 -8.37
N THR A 19 -1.97 2.41 -9.25
CA THR A 19 -2.63 1.39 -10.09
C THR A 19 -2.81 0.05 -9.36
N SER A 20 -2.67 0.06 -8.03
CA SER A 20 -2.78 -1.14 -7.21
C SER A 20 -4.18 -1.23 -6.59
N GLU A 21 -4.56 -2.42 -6.14
CA GLU A 21 -5.83 -2.71 -5.49
C GLU A 21 -5.58 -3.24 -4.08
N LEU A 22 -6.35 -2.78 -3.10
CA LEU A 22 -6.31 -3.33 -1.74
C LEU A 22 -7.10 -4.65 -1.69
N LEU A 23 -6.44 -5.72 -1.26
CA LEU A 23 -7.04 -7.04 -1.05
C LEU A 23 -7.46 -7.28 0.41
N SER A 24 -6.87 -6.56 1.36
CA SER A 24 -7.25 -6.68 2.77
C SER A 24 -8.66 -6.15 3.03
N THR A 25 -9.40 -6.90 3.85
CA THR A 25 -10.77 -6.58 4.28
C THR A 25 -10.82 -5.92 5.66
N GLU A 26 -9.79 -6.11 6.49
CA GLU A 26 -9.71 -5.56 7.84
C GLU A 26 -8.45 -4.72 8.03
N TYR A 27 -8.61 -3.57 8.71
CA TYR A 27 -7.51 -2.71 9.13
C TYR A 27 -7.60 -2.44 10.62
N LYS A 28 -6.65 -2.99 11.37
CA LYS A 28 -6.56 -2.91 12.84
C LYS A 28 -5.56 -1.84 13.29
N GLY A 29 -4.64 -1.42 12.44
CA GLY A 29 -3.72 -0.32 12.76
C GLY A 29 -2.51 -0.19 11.85
N PHE A 30 -1.71 0.84 12.11
CA PHE A 30 -0.58 1.25 11.26
C PHE A 30 0.56 0.24 11.14
N SER A 31 0.73 -0.65 12.14
CA SER A 31 1.71 -1.74 12.09
C SER A 31 1.17 -2.98 11.35
N GLN A 32 -0.12 -3.04 11.05
CA GLN A 32 -0.66 -4.17 10.30
C GLN A 32 -0.22 -4.08 8.84
N LYS A 33 0.26 -5.22 8.32
CA LYS A 33 0.52 -5.38 6.90
C LYS A 33 -0.81 -5.62 6.18
N LEU A 34 -1.03 -4.84 5.14
CA LEU A 34 -2.16 -4.95 4.23
C LEU A 34 -1.66 -5.58 2.93
N GLN A 35 -2.47 -6.45 2.34
CA GLN A 35 -2.20 -7.03 1.04
C GLN A 35 -2.70 -6.11 -0.06
N PHE A 36 -1.83 -5.88 -1.03
CA PHE A 36 -2.10 -5.08 -2.21
C PHE A 36 -1.78 -5.91 -3.45
N LYS A 37 -2.62 -5.80 -4.47
CA LYS A 37 -2.39 -6.35 -5.80
C LYS A 37 -1.94 -5.23 -6.72
N CYS A 38 -0.77 -5.33 -7.31
CA CYS A 38 -0.34 -4.34 -8.28
C CYS A 38 -1.00 -4.59 -9.64
N SER A 39 -1.02 -3.57 -10.50
CA SER A 39 -1.39 -3.72 -11.91
C SER A 39 -0.49 -4.71 -12.66
N CYS A 40 0.72 -4.97 -12.16
CA CYS A 40 1.64 -5.99 -12.67
C CYS A 40 1.11 -7.44 -12.48
N GLY A 41 0.05 -7.63 -11.68
CA GLY A 41 -0.46 -8.93 -11.28
C GLY A 41 0.17 -9.46 -9.98
N ASN A 42 1.33 -8.93 -9.58
CA ASN A 42 1.98 -9.35 -8.33
C ASN A 42 1.22 -8.83 -7.11
N VAL A 43 1.08 -9.72 -6.13
CA VAL A 43 0.54 -9.41 -4.81
C VAL A 43 1.70 -9.14 -3.86
N PHE A 44 1.61 -8.07 -3.08
CA PHE A 44 2.61 -7.68 -2.11
C PHE A 44 1.95 -7.18 -0.82
N GLU A 45 2.63 -7.36 0.29
CA GLU A 45 2.15 -6.95 1.61
C GLU A 45 2.95 -5.75 2.15
N LYS A 46 2.25 -4.70 2.57
CA LYS A 46 2.85 -3.47 3.10
C LYS A 46 2.00 -2.84 4.20
N THR A 47 2.64 -2.10 5.09
CA THR A 47 1.89 -1.24 6.03
C THR A 47 1.42 0.03 5.33
N LEU A 48 0.29 0.57 5.80
CA LEU A 48 -0.25 1.84 5.28
C LEU A 48 0.76 2.99 5.40
N THR A 49 1.52 3.04 6.49
CA THR A 49 2.56 4.05 6.73
C THR A 49 3.66 4.00 5.67
N LYS A 50 4.11 2.80 5.28
CA LYS A 50 5.09 2.62 4.20
C LYS A 50 4.48 2.95 2.85
N PHE A 51 3.24 2.55 2.59
CA PHE A 51 2.55 2.85 1.33
C PHE A 51 2.37 4.36 1.10
N LYS A 52 1.99 5.10 2.16
CA LYS A 52 1.79 6.55 2.10
C LYS A 52 3.09 7.35 2.18
N GLY A 53 4.02 6.94 3.05
CA GLY A 53 5.22 7.71 3.39
C GLY A 53 6.46 7.37 2.56
N SER A 54 6.56 6.16 2.01
CA SER A 54 7.67 5.79 1.12
C SER A 54 7.26 5.97 -0.33
N ASN A 55 8.20 6.36 -1.20
CA ASN A 55 8.00 6.50 -2.64
C ASN A 55 7.78 5.14 -3.36
N GLN A 56 7.37 4.12 -2.62
CA GLN A 56 7.30 2.72 -3.02
C GLN A 56 5.84 2.29 -3.01
N LYS A 57 5.07 2.92 -3.90
CA LYS A 57 3.62 2.77 -4.08
C LYS A 57 3.24 1.55 -4.94
N SER A 58 4.23 0.81 -5.41
CA SER A 58 4.11 -0.27 -6.41
C SER A 58 4.86 -1.54 -5.98
N CYS A 59 4.58 -2.67 -6.67
CA CYS A 59 5.24 -3.96 -6.49
C CYS A 59 6.77 -3.81 -6.62
N THR A 60 7.57 -4.66 -5.95
CA THR A 60 9.04 -4.59 -5.99
C THR A 60 9.60 -4.70 -7.41
N ASP A 61 8.86 -5.38 -8.30
CA ASP A 61 9.16 -5.47 -9.73
C ASP A 61 8.91 -4.15 -10.48
N CYS A 62 7.85 -3.43 -10.14
CA CYS A 62 7.53 -2.14 -10.77
C CYS A 62 8.21 -0.95 -10.12
N ALA A 63 8.60 -1.07 -8.85
CA ALA A 63 9.37 -0.06 -8.17
C ALA A 63 10.83 -0.21 -8.62
N PRO A 64 11.45 0.80 -9.24
CA PRO A 64 12.85 0.71 -9.61
C PRO A 64 13.64 0.41 -8.34
N ILE A 65 14.33 -0.73 -8.34
CA ILE A 65 15.22 -1.12 -7.25
C ILE A 65 16.18 0.05 -7.09
N LYS A 66 16.06 0.83 -6.01
CA LYS A 66 17.11 1.79 -5.70
C LYS A 66 18.33 0.93 -5.41
N PRO A 67 19.40 1.00 -6.22
CA PRO A 67 20.61 0.27 -5.90
C PRO A 67 21.04 0.74 -4.52
N SER A 68 21.29 -0.21 -3.62
CA SER A 68 22.01 0.01 -2.38
C SER A 68 23.31 0.71 -2.74
N ARG A 69 23.39 2.01 -2.44
CA ARG A 69 24.65 2.76 -2.41
C ARG A 69 25.33 2.49 -1.09
#